data_AF-A0A836T9J8-F1
#
_entry.id   AF-A0A836T9J8-F1
#
_cell.length_a   1.000
_cell.length_b   1.000
_cell.length_c   1.000
_cell.angle_alpha   90.00
_cell.angle_beta   90.00
_cell.angle_gamma   90.00
#
_symmetry.space_group_name_H-M   'P 1'
#
loop_
_entity.id
_entity.type
_entity.pdbx_description
1 polymer ?
#
loop_
_entity_poly.entity_id
_entity_poly.type
_entity_poly.pdbx_seq_one_letter_code
_entity_poly.pdbx_strand_id
1 'polypeptide(L)' 'MNIRIQSFGATEGVTGSCHLLQVGKLKILVDCGMFQGLDENKNYNPFPFDPRKID' A
#
# COMPACT_ATOMS: atom_id res chain seq x y z
N MET A 1 -13.12 18.53 4.14
CA MET A 1 -12.48 17.64 3.15
C MET A 1 -11.62 16.67 3.94
N ASN A 2 -11.90 15.37 3.92
CA ASN A 2 -11.15 14.39 4.72
C ASN A 2 -9.99 13.82 3.89
N ILE A 3 -8.79 13.84 4.45
CA ILE A 3 -7.58 13.28 3.84
C ILE A 3 -7.08 12.20 4.80
N ARG A 4 -6.91 10.98 4.30
CA ARG A 4 -6.42 9.85 5.08
C ARG A 4 -5.33 9.12 4.30
N ILE A 5 -4.26 8.76 5.00
CA ILE A 5 -3.24 7.85 4.50
C ILE A 5 -3.28 6.55 5.29
N GLN A 6 -3.10 5.42 4.61
CA GLN A 6 -2.91 4.11 5.21
C GLN A 6 -1.70 3.43 4.59
N SER A 7 -0.74 3.02 5.42
CA SER A 7 0.46 2.31 5.01
C SER A 7 0.24 0.80 5.04
N PHE A 8 0.68 0.11 3.99
CA PHE A 8 0.59 -1.34 3.84
C PHE A 8 1.96 -2.03 3.70
N GLY A 9 3.02 -1.25 3.53
CA GLY A 9 4.41 -1.69 3.70
C GLY A 9 5.31 -0.51 4.02
N ALA A 10 6.63 -0.74 4.04
CA ALA A 10 7.60 0.19 4.64
C ALA A 10 7.19 0.69 6.05
N THR A 11 6.43 -0.13 6.78
CA THR A 11 5.95 0.17 8.13
C THR A 11 6.84 -0.58 9.10
N GLU A 12 7.65 0.15 9.87
CA GLU A 12 8.72 -0.42 10.73
C GLU A 12 9.72 -1.30 9.94
N GLY A 13 9.85 -1.04 8.64
CA GLY A 13 10.74 -1.73 7.71
C GLY A 13 11.03 -0.85 6.48
N VAL A 14 11.90 -1.32 5.59
CA VAL A 14 12.36 -0.52 4.43
C VAL A 14 11.67 -0.91 3.12
N THR A 15 11.32 -2.18 2.95
CA THR A 15 10.84 -2.72 1.67
C THR A 15 9.30 -2.80 1.65
N GLY A 16 8.74 -3.03 0.46
CA GLY A 16 7.28 -3.11 0.29
C GLY A 16 6.54 -1.78 0.35
N SER A 17 7.21 -0.64 0.07
CA SER A 17 6.58 0.70 0.08
C SER A 17 5.24 0.69 -0.68
N CYS A 18 4.15 0.97 0.04
CA CYS A 18 2.80 0.89 -0.49
C CYS A 18 1.84 1.66 0.43
N HIS A 19 1.33 2.79 -0.03
CA HIS A 19 0.51 3.69 0.78
C HIS A 19 -0.75 4.12 0.03
N LEU A 20 -1.92 3.87 0.60
CA LEU A 20 -3.19 4.33 0.04
C LEU A 20 -3.54 5.70 0.59
N LEU A 21 -3.54 6.71 -0.28
CA LEU A 21 -4.00 8.05 -0.01
C LEU A 21 -5.46 8.18 -0.47
N GLN A 22 -6.36 8.51 0.47
CA GLN A 22 -7.75 8.79 0.17
C GLN A 22 -8.05 10.28 0.34
N VAL A 23 -8.51 10.91 -0.74
CA VAL A 23 -8.92 12.33 -0.78
C VAL A 23 -10.37 12.41 -1.29
N GLY A 24 -11.31 12.57 -0.36
CA GLY A 24 -12.73 12.47 -0.69
C GLY A 24 -13.10 11.08 -1.23
N LYS A 25 -13.47 11.00 -2.52
CA LYS A 25 -13.78 9.74 -3.22
C LYS A 25 -12.58 9.14 -3.95
N LEU A 26 -11.53 9.92 -4.16
CA LEU A 26 -10.34 9.51 -4.90
C LEU A 26 -9.46 8.61 -4.02
N LYS A 27 -8.93 7.55 -4.62
CA LYS A 27 -8.05 6.55 -4.01
C LYS A 27 -6.77 6.43 -4.83
N ILE A 28 -5.71 7.09 -4.36
CA ILE A 28 -4.41 7.11 -5.01
C ILE A 28 -3.50 6.12 -4.31
N LEU A 29 -2.87 5.23 -5.07
CA LEU A 29 -1.80 4.39 -4.56
C LEU A 29 -0.45 5.12 -4.74
N VAL A 30 0.22 5.41 -3.63
CA VAL A 30 1.57 5.96 -3.61
C VAL A 30 2.53 4.81 -3.36
N ASP A 31 3.37 4.53 -4.36
CA ASP A 31 4.22 3.35 -4.48
C ASP A 31 3.48 2.01 -4.49
N CYS A 32 4.13 1.02 -5.10
CA CYS A 32 3.72 -0.38 -5.09
C CYS A 32 4.95 -1.29 -5.11
N GLY A 33 5.88 -1.03 -4.19
CA GLY A 33 7.13 -1.77 -4.07
C GLY A 33 6.92 -3.19 -3.55
N MET A 34 7.82 -4.09 -3.92
CA MET A 34 7.86 -5.46 -3.38
C MET A 34 8.58 -5.50 -2.03
N PHE A 35 8.15 -6.40 -1.15
CA PHE A 35 8.92 -6.80 0.02
C PHE A 35 10.16 -7.60 -0.41
N GLN A 36 11.26 -7.51 0.34
CA GLN A 36 12.50 -8.24 0.06
C GLN A 36 13.09 -8.79 1.36
N GLY A 37 13.98 -9.78 1.24
CA GLY A 37 14.65 -10.40 2.38
C GLY A 37 13.69 -11.28 3.19
N LEU A 38 13.72 -11.15 4.52
CA LEU A 38 12.92 -12.01 5.42
C LEU A 38 11.40 -11.88 5.20
N ASP A 39 10.96 -10.76 4.64
CA ASP A 39 9.55 -10.46 4.40
C ASP A 39 9.06 -10.77 2.97
N GLU A 40 9.91 -11.32 2.10
CA GLU A 40 9.60 -11.53 0.68
C GLU A 40 8.37 -12.42 0.44
N ASN A 41 8.06 -13.33 1.37
CA ASN A 41 6.85 -14.15 1.32
C ASN A 41 5.55 -13.32 1.31
N LYS A 42 5.57 -12.08 1.84
CA LYS A 42 4.40 -11.18 1.84
C LYS A 42 3.97 -10.79 0.42
N ASN A 43 4.87 -10.85 -0.58
CA ASN A 43 4.56 -10.55 -1.97
C ASN A 43 3.51 -11.49 -2.60
N TYR A 44 3.35 -12.69 -2.04
CA TYR A 44 2.39 -13.68 -2.54
C TYR A 44 1.01 -13.56 -1.86
N ASN A 45 0.89 -12.73 -0.83
CA ASN A 45 -0.41 -12.43 -0.24
C ASN A 45 -1.17 -11.44 -1.13
N PRO A 46 -2.51 -11.51 -1.16
CA PRO A 46 -3.31 -10.49 -1.81
C PRO A 46 -3.10 -9.13 -1.12
N PHE A 47 -3.28 -8.05 -1.88
CA PHE A 47 -3.33 -6.71 -1.28
C PHE A 47 -4.44 -6.62 -0.22
N PRO A 48 -4.22 -5.86 0.86
CA PRO A 48 -5.24 -5.60 1.89
C PRO A 48 -6.32 -4.61 1.44
N PHE A 49 -6.36 -4.27 0.15
CA PHE A 49 -7.33 -3.43 -0.52
C PHE A 49 -7.65 -3.99 -1.91
N ASP A 50 -8.79 -3.59 -2.49
CA ASP A 50 -9.16 -3.99 -3.85
C ASP A 50 -8.39 -3.16 -4.88
N PRO A 51 -7.44 -3.76 -5.64
CA PRO A 51 -6.63 -3.02 -6.60
C PRO A 51 -7.45 -2.43 -7.75
N ARG A 52 -8.66 -2.96 -8.02
CA ARG A 52 -9.57 -2.44 -9.05
C ARG A 52 -10.27 -1.15 -8.64
N LYS A 53 -10.11 -0.71 -7.39
CA LYS A 53 -10.67 0.53 -6.86
C LYS A 53 -9.62 1.64 -6.67
N ILE A 54 -8.40 1.42 -7.13
CA ILE A 54 -7.40 2.48 -7.23
C ILE A 54 -7.71 3.29 -8.49
N ASP A 55 -7.67 4.62 -8.36
CA ASP A 55 -7.89 5.56 -9.46
C ASP A 55 -6.59 5.85 -10.24
#